data_AF-A0A1D3KAB8-F1
#
_entry.id   AF-A0A1D3KAB8-F1
#
_cell.length_a   1.000
_cell.length_b   1.000
_cell.length_c   1.000
_cell.angle_alpha   90.00
_cell.angle_beta   90.00
_cell.angle_gamma   90.00
#
_symmetry.space_group_name_H-M   'P 1'
#
loop_
_entity.id
_entity.type
_entity.pdbx_description
1 polymer ?
#
loop_
_entity_poly.entity_id
_entity_poly.type
_entity_poly.pdbx_seq_one_letter_code
_entity_poly.pdbx_strand_id
1 'polypeptide(L)'
;MMHENKIPFGERDGALFRAFEVENGLRCNCICPGCRQPLNAANNGEKVVPHFRHAQSNDCATGYREGVRRSAVALIVQHKQLMLPAFLDVVKITTASGRMLEEKVELTPVMVTADSVERFVEVDQLRCHAVLHLSGRQLIVRVKMSSRMEYERYRQLQTLEHSSMEIDLHRLRMV
;
A
#
# COMPACT_ATOMS: atom_id res chain seq x y z
N MET A 1 12.25 -4.66 17.00
CA MET A 1 11.45 -3.71 17.81
C MET A 1 9.99 -3.92 17.47
N MET A 2 9.23 -4.45 18.42
CA MET A 2 7.85 -4.90 18.26
C MET A 2 6.89 -3.71 18.28
N HIS A 3 6.30 -3.37 17.13
CA HIS A 3 5.14 -2.47 17.04
C HIS A 3 3.84 -3.21 17.42
N GLU A 4 3.87 -4.02 18.48
CA GLU A 4 2.84 -5.06 18.67
C GLU A 4 1.48 -4.53 19.13
N ASN A 5 1.37 -3.29 19.62
CA ASN A 5 0.09 -2.79 20.17
C ASN A 5 -0.38 -1.42 19.66
N LYS A 6 0.35 -0.75 18.76
CA LYS A 6 -0.06 0.55 18.22
C LYS A 6 -0.56 0.39 16.79
N ILE A 7 -1.85 0.63 16.59
CA ILE A 7 -2.48 0.59 15.28
C ILE A 7 -2.73 2.05 14.84
N PRO A 8 -2.23 2.48 13.66
CA PRO A 8 -2.36 3.87 13.22
C PRO A 8 -3.76 4.21 12.69
N PHE A 9 -4.47 3.22 12.16
CA PHE A 9 -5.79 3.40 11.54
C PHE A 9 -6.81 2.39 12.07
N GLY A 10 -7.98 2.89 12.46
CA GLY A 10 -9.15 2.10 12.78
C GLY A 10 -10.16 2.15 11.65
N GLU A 11 -10.89 1.06 11.42
CA GLU A 11 -11.95 1.00 10.40
C GLU A 11 -13.31 1.22 11.07
N ARG A 12 -14.17 2.05 10.47
CA ARG A 12 -15.57 2.23 10.88
C ARG A 12 -16.39 2.51 9.63
N ASP A 13 -17.47 1.77 9.46
CA ASP A 13 -18.40 1.90 8.32
C ASP A 13 -17.71 1.87 6.94
N GLY A 14 -16.68 1.04 6.80
CA GLY A 14 -15.90 0.89 5.57
C GLY A 14 -14.90 2.03 5.27
N ALA A 15 -14.78 3.01 6.17
CA ALA A 15 -13.80 4.09 6.09
C ALA A 15 -12.69 3.90 7.14
N LEU A 16 -11.47 4.35 6.81
CA LEU A 16 -10.35 4.36 7.75
C LEU A 16 -10.17 5.73 8.37
N PHE A 17 -9.94 5.73 9.68
CA PHE A 17 -9.71 6.92 10.48
C PHE A 17 -8.40 6.80 11.25
N ARG A 18 -7.69 7.91 11.38
CA ARG A 18 -6.60 8.08 12.35
C ARG A 18 -7.20 8.24 13.74
N ALA A 19 -6.44 7.89 14.76
CA ALA A 19 -6.95 7.90 16.13
C ALA A 19 -7.40 9.28 16.61
N PHE A 20 -6.83 10.37 16.11
CA PHE A 20 -7.25 11.73 16.48
C PHE A 20 -8.51 12.22 15.74
N GLU A 21 -8.98 11.49 14.73
CA GLU A 21 -10.16 11.83 13.93
C GLU A 21 -11.46 11.24 14.51
N VAL A 22 -11.35 10.53 15.63
CA VAL A 22 -12.46 9.81 16.26
C VAL A 22 -12.56 10.13 17.75
N GLU A 23 -13.69 9.80 18.35
CA GLU A 23 -13.85 9.91 19.80
C GLU A 23 -12.84 9.06 20.56
N ASN A 24 -12.31 9.59 21.66
CA ASN A 24 -11.42 8.84 22.56
C ASN A 24 -12.12 7.60 23.13
N GLY A 25 -11.35 6.55 23.37
CA GLY A 25 -11.83 5.34 24.04
C GLY A 25 -12.55 4.39 23.11
N LEU A 26 -13.44 3.58 23.70
CA LEU A 26 -14.31 2.65 22.97
C LEU A 26 -15.40 3.36 22.17
N ARG A 27 -15.68 4.64 22.45
CA ARG A 27 -16.67 5.43 21.71
C ARG A 27 -16.25 5.71 20.26
N CYS A 28 -14.98 5.47 19.90
CA CYS A 28 -14.58 5.50 18.50
C CYS A 28 -15.38 4.54 17.62
N ASN A 29 -15.90 3.43 18.18
CA ASN A 29 -16.59 2.36 17.45
C ASN A 29 -15.77 1.83 16.25
N CYS A 30 -14.44 1.87 16.35
CA CYS A 30 -13.55 1.37 15.32
C CYS A 30 -13.24 -0.12 15.54
N ILE A 31 -12.98 -0.82 14.43
CA ILE A 31 -12.46 -2.19 14.42
C ILE A 31 -11.06 -2.25 13.82
N CYS A 32 -10.29 -3.27 14.21
CA CYS A 32 -8.96 -3.53 13.69
C CYS A 32 -9.02 -3.93 12.21
N PRO A 33 -8.32 -3.24 11.29
CA PRO A 33 -8.31 -3.64 9.88
C PRO A 33 -7.67 -5.01 9.62
N GLY A 34 -6.93 -5.55 10.60
CA GLY A 34 -6.28 -6.86 10.54
C GLY A 34 -7.14 -8.01 11.05
N CYS A 35 -7.52 -7.98 12.34
CA CYS A 35 -8.25 -9.08 12.99
C CYS A 35 -9.74 -8.80 13.18
N ARG A 36 -10.23 -7.61 12.80
CA ARG A 36 -11.61 -7.14 12.93
C ARG A 36 -12.15 -7.03 14.37
N GLN A 37 -11.29 -7.17 15.37
CA GLN A 37 -11.67 -6.98 16.77
C GLN A 37 -11.84 -5.50 17.12
N PRO A 38 -12.68 -5.16 18.11
CA PRO A 38 -12.90 -3.77 18.54
C PRO A 38 -11.61 -3.08 18.99
N LEU A 39 -11.52 -1.79 18.67
CA LEU A 39 -10.41 -0.92 19.05
C LEU A 39 -10.82 0.09 20.12
N ASN A 40 -9.82 0.54 20.86
CA ASN A 40 -9.86 1.65 21.80
C ASN A 40 -8.93 2.75 21.27
N ALA A 41 -9.46 3.93 20.97
CA ALA A 41 -8.68 5.08 20.56
C ALA A 41 -7.98 5.72 21.77
N ALA A 42 -6.65 5.70 21.78
CA ALA A 42 -5.81 6.39 22.74
C ALA A 42 -5.29 7.70 22.10
N ASN A 43 -6.09 8.76 22.16
CA ASN A 43 -5.81 10.04 21.48
C ASN A 43 -5.77 11.26 22.41
N ASN A 44 -6.16 11.13 23.68
CA ASN A 44 -6.06 12.19 24.70
C ASN A 44 -4.67 12.30 25.36
N GLY A 45 -3.67 11.56 24.89
CA GLY A 45 -2.32 11.58 25.47
C GLY A 45 -1.48 12.72 24.90
N GLU A 46 -0.81 13.48 25.76
CA GLU A 46 0.06 14.60 25.33
C GLU A 46 1.48 14.16 24.92
N LYS A 47 1.93 12.99 25.39
CA LYS A 47 3.31 12.50 25.20
C LYS A 47 3.45 11.38 24.17
N VAL A 48 2.33 10.86 23.65
CA VAL A 48 2.32 9.70 22.77
C VAL A 48 1.40 10.00 21.60
N VAL A 49 1.90 9.77 20.39
CA VAL A 49 1.13 9.89 19.14
C VAL A 49 -0.20 9.17 19.28
N PRO A 50 -1.32 9.81 18.90
CA PRO A 50 -2.63 9.18 18.87
C PRO A 50 -2.57 7.83 18.12
N HIS A 51 -3.06 6.78 18.76
CA HIS A 51 -3.08 5.43 18.19
C HIS A 51 -4.27 4.64 18.70
N PHE A 52 -4.58 3.55 18.02
CA PHE A 52 -5.52 2.56 18.49
C PHE A 52 -4.81 1.41 19.20
N ARG A 53 -5.51 0.83 20.16
CA ARG A 53 -5.18 -0.44 20.83
C ARG A 53 -6.37 -1.38 20.72
N HIS A 54 -6.18 -2.67 20.88
CA HIS A 54 -7.32 -3.57 21.03
C HIS A 54 -8.05 -3.28 22.34
N ALA A 55 -9.39 -3.32 22.31
CA ALA A 55 -10.23 -3.14 23.49
C ALA A 55 -9.98 -4.23 24.56
N GLN A 56 -9.67 -5.45 24.09
CA GLN A 56 -9.27 -6.59 24.91
C GLN A 56 -7.87 -7.02 24.49
N SER A 57 -7.10 -7.61 25.42
CA SER A 57 -5.79 -8.17 25.09
C SER A 57 -5.92 -9.19 23.97
N ASN A 58 -5.19 -8.98 22.88
CA ASN A 58 -5.23 -9.81 21.69
C ASN A 58 -3.85 -9.84 21.05
N ASP A 59 -3.38 -11.02 20.67
CA ASP A 59 -2.10 -11.20 19.97
C ASP A 59 -2.28 -10.95 18.46
N CYS A 60 -2.46 -9.68 18.10
CA CYS A 60 -2.69 -9.29 16.71
C CYS A 60 -1.41 -8.73 16.08
N ALA A 61 -0.73 -9.57 15.31
CA ALA A 61 0.47 -9.19 14.58
C ALA A 61 0.21 -8.42 13.26
N THR A 62 -1.05 -8.22 12.85
CA THR A 62 -1.41 -7.71 11.51
C THR A 62 -2.02 -6.30 11.51
N GLY A 63 -2.55 -5.82 12.63
CA GLY A 63 -3.32 -4.57 12.70
C GLY A 63 -2.57 -3.35 12.14
N TYR A 64 -1.29 -3.21 12.48
CA TYR A 64 -0.44 -2.15 11.92
C TYR A 64 -0.34 -2.24 10.39
N ARG A 65 0.05 -3.41 9.87
CA ARG A 65 0.34 -3.59 8.44
C ARG A 65 -0.92 -3.45 7.59
N GLU A 66 -2.03 -4.04 8.04
CA GLU A 66 -3.31 -3.92 7.33
C GLU A 66 -3.86 -2.50 7.41
N GLY A 67 -3.74 -1.82 8.55
CA GLY A 67 -4.16 -0.42 8.68
C GLY A 67 -3.43 0.50 7.71
N VAL A 68 -2.10 0.44 7.66
CA VAL A 68 -1.29 1.25 6.73
C VAL A 68 -1.63 0.92 5.28
N ARG A 69 -1.65 -0.37 4.92
CA ARG A 69 -1.93 -0.80 3.54
C ARG A 69 -3.31 -0.33 3.07
N ARG A 70 -4.35 -0.59 3.87
CA ARG A 70 -5.73 -0.21 3.52
C ARG A 70 -5.87 1.30 3.45
N SER A 71 -5.18 2.06 4.30
CA SER A 71 -5.19 3.52 4.24
C SER A 71 -4.51 4.04 2.97
N ALA A 72 -3.38 3.45 2.57
CA ALA A 72 -2.71 3.80 1.32
C ALA A 72 -3.60 3.53 0.10
N VAL A 73 -4.26 2.37 0.06
CA VAL A 73 -5.21 2.03 -1.00
C VAL A 73 -6.41 2.98 -1.01
N ALA A 74 -6.94 3.35 0.16
CA ALA A 74 -8.04 4.30 0.26
C ALA A 74 -7.68 5.67 -0.33
N LEU A 75 -6.46 6.16 -0.10
CA LEU A 75 -5.96 7.41 -0.71
C LEU A 75 -5.87 7.29 -2.24
N ILE A 76 -5.33 6.19 -2.76
CA ILE A 76 -5.26 5.96 -4.22
C ILE A 76 -6.67 5.97 -4.82
N VAL A 77 -7.64 5.29 -4.19
CA VAL A 77 -9.02 5.25 -4.67
C VAL A 77 -9.69 6.63 -4.59
N GLN A 78 -9.47 7.37 -3.51
CA GLN A 78 -10.05 8.69 -3.29
C GLN A 78 -9.57 9.70 -4.32
N HIS A 79 -8.25 9.74 -4.57
CA HIS A 79 -7.66 10.74 -5.45
C HIS A 79 -7.62 10.29 -6.91
N LYS A 80 -7.64 8.98 -7.18
CA LYS A 80 -7.38 8.37 -8.49
C LYS A 80 -6.08 8.86 -9.14
N GLN A 81 -5.16 9.38 -8.33
CA GLN A 81 -3.91 9.96 -8.79
C GLN A 81 -2.75 9.19 -8.20
N LEU A 82 -1.70 9.01 -9.00
CA LEU A 82 -0.49 8.34 -8.56
C LEU A 82 0.73 8.95 -9.25
N MET A 83 1.77 9.20 -8.47
CA MET A 83 3.07 9.58 -9.02
C MET A 83 3.79 8.32 -9.49
N LEU A 84 4.09 8.25 -10.79
CA LEU A 84 4.98 7.24 -11.32
C LEU A 84 6.44 7.69 -11.13
N PRO A 85 7.34 6.77 -10.75
CA PRO A 85 8.74 7.10 -10.56
C PRO A 85 9.43 7.45 -11.88
N ALA A 86 10.58 8.13 -11.79
CA ALA A 86 11.49 8.19 -12.92
C ALA A 86 11.97 6.77 -13.27
N PHE A 87 12.23 6.55 -14.55
CA PHE A 87 12.85 5.32 -15.03
C PHE A 87 14.00 5.69 -15.96
N LEU A 88 15.20 5.24 -15.62
CA LEU A 88 16.40 5.43 -16.42
C LEU A 88 17.00 4.06 -16.71
N ASP A 89 17.08 3.70 -17.98
CA ASP A 89 17.65 2.43 -18.41
C ASP A 89 18.37 2.56 -19.76
N VAL A 90 19.15 1.54 -20.11
CA VAL A 90 19.81 1.43 -21.41
C VAL A 90 19.29 0.19 -22.11
N VAL A 91 18.49 0.40 -23.14
CA VAL A 91 17.97 -0.68 -23.98
C VAL A 91 19.10 -1.13 -24.91
N LYS A 92 19.41 -2.43 -24.89
CA LYS A 92 20.43 -3.04 -25.73
C LYS A 92 19.79 -4.00 -26.71
N ILE A 93 20.02 -3.80 -28.00
CA ILE A 93 19.48 -4.64 -29.07
C ILE A 93 20.62 -5.15 -29.93
N THR A 94 20.70 -6.47 -30.09
CA THR A 94 21.59 -7.10 -31.07
C THR A 94 20.86 -7.18 -32.41
N THR A 95 21.36 -6.47 -33.40
CA THR A 95 20.82 -6.51 -34.78
C THR A 95 21.10 -7.85 -35.45
N ALA A 96 20.40 -8.15 -36.55
CA ALA A 96 20.63 -9.36 -37.35
C ALA A 96 22.07 -9.49 -37.87
N SER A 97 22.82 -8.37 -37.98
CA SER A 97 24.23 -8.36 -38.38
C SER A 97 25.21 -8.58 -37.22
N GLY A 98 24.71 -8.82 -35.99
CA GLY A 98 25.53 -8.98 -34.79
C GLY A 98 26.01 -7.67 -34.16
N ARG A 99 25.68 -6.52 -34.75
CA ARG A 99 25.98 -5.21 -34.16
C ARG A 99 25.08 -4.95 -32.96
N MET A 100 25.66 -4.61 -31.82
CA MET A 100 24.93 -4.16 -30.63
C MET A 100 24.60 -2.67 -30.77
N LEU A 101 23.33 -2.33 -30.59
CA LEU A 101 22.83 -0.97 -30.47
C LEU A 101 22.45 -0.74 -29.01
N GLU A 102 22.81 0.42 -28.48
CA GLU A 102 22.41 0.84 -27.14
C GLU A 102 21.70 2.18 -27.24
N GLU A 103 20.54 2.30 -26.58
CA GLU A 103 19.77 3.54 -26.50
C GLU A 103 19.39 3.81 -25.06
N LYS A 104 19.62 5.05 -24.61
CA LYS A 104 19.22 5.49 -23.28
C LYS A 104 17.72 5.78 -23.28
N VAL A 105 17.00 5.16 -22.37
CA VAL A 105 15.59 5.43 -22.11
C VAL A 105 15.50 6.20 -20.81
N GLU A 106 14.95 7.41 -20.89
CA GLU A 106 14.71 8.27 -19.74
C GLU A 106 13.22 8.63 -19.70
N LEU A 107 12.54 8.18 -18.65
CA LEU A 107 11.18 8.57 -18.31
C LEU A 107 11.26 9.42 -17.04
N THR A 108 10.72 10.64 -17.11
CA THR A 108 10.64 11.53 -15.97
C THR A 108 9.47 11.14 -15.06
N PRO A 109 9.50 11.50 -13.76
CA PRO A 109 8.36 11.27 -12.88
C PRO A 109 7.11 11.97 -13.42
N VAL A 110 5.99 11.27 -13.45
CA VAL A 110 4.72 11.80 -13.97
C VAL A 110 3.59 11.52 -13.00
N MET A 111 2.74 12.52 -12.78
CA MET A 111 1.48 12.34 -12.06
C MET A 111 0.44 11.83 -13.06
N VAL A 112 -0.04 10.61 -12.86
CA VAL A 112 -1.13 10.05 -13.66
C VAL A 112 -2.47 10.20 -12.94
N THR A 113 -3.55 10.35 -13.71
CA THR A 113 -4.93 10.32 -13.21
C THR A 113 -5.67 9.15 -13.86
N ALA A 114 -6.20 8.24 -13.05
CA ALA A 114 -6.91 7.05 -13.49
C ALA A 114 -8.40 7.31 -13.72
N ASP A 115 -8.97 6.64 -14.71
CA ASP A 115 -10.41 6.66 -15.00
C ASP A 115 -11.17 5.99 -13.84
N SER A 116 -10.66 4.83 -13.41
CA SER A 116 -11.17 4.07 -12.28
C SER A 116 -10.05 3.35 -11.53
N VAL A 117 -10.35 2.98 -10.27
CA VAL A 117 -9.44 2.24 -9.41
C VAL A 117 -10.21 1.11 -8.74
N GLU A 118 -9.75 -0.11 -8.93
CA GLU A 118 -10.23 -1.27 -8.20
C GLU A 118 -9.31 -1.56 -7.01
N ARG A 119 -9.87 -2.03 -5.90
CA ARG A 119 -9.12 -2.30 -4.66
C ARG A 119 -9.17 -3.78 -4.29
N PHE A 120 -8.03 -4.33 -3.87
CA PHE A 120 -7.89 -5.71 -3.41
C PHE A 120 -8.34 -6.77 -4.42
N VAL A 121 -7.85 -6.66 -5.66
CA VAL A 121 -8.17 -7.57 -6.79
C VAL A 121 -7.16 -8.73 -6.86
N GLU A 122 -7.61 -9.91 -7.28
CA GLU A 122 -6.72 -11.01 -7.66
C GLU A 122 -6.45 -10.95 -9.16
N VAL A 123 -5.16 -10.89 -9.54
CA VAL A 123 -4.69 -10.91 -10.92
C VAL A 123 -3.68 -12.02 -11.04
N ASP A 124 -3.92 -13.01 -11.91
CA ASP A 124 -3.03 -14.16 -12.13
C ASP A 124 -2.53 -14.82 -10.82
N GLN A 125 -3.46 -15.06 -9.89
CA GLN A 125 -3.20 -15.63 -8.55
C GLN A 125 -2.40 -14.71 -7.60
N LEU A 126 -2.03 -13.51 -8.04
CA LEU A 126 -1.43 -12.47 -7.22
C LEU A 126 -2.51 -11.55 -6.63
N ARG A 127 -2.64 -11.58 -5.31
CA ARG A 127 -3.46 -10.59 -4.61
C ARG A 127 -2.80 -9.22 -4.68
N CYS A 128 -3.37 -8.35 -5.48
CA CYS A 128 -2.96 -6.97 -5.69
C CYS A 128 -3.73 -6.04 -4.75
N HIS A 129 -3.21 -4.84 -4.49
CA HIS A 129 -3.88 -3.93 -3.55
C HIS A 129 -4.70 -2.86 -4.27
N ALA A 130 -4.24 -2.38 -5.42
CA ALA A 130 -5.03 -1.56 -6.31
C ALA A 130 -4.72 -1.86 -7.78
N VAL A 131 -5.70 -1.68 -8.65
CA VAL A 131 -5.54 -1.70 -10.12
C VAL A 131 -6.09 -0.38 -10.66
N LEU A 132 -5.23 0.42 -11.27
CA LEU A 132 -5.60 1.69 -11.90
C LEU A 132 -5.85 1.43 -13.39
N HIS A 133 -7.00 1.90 -13.90
CA HIS A 133 -7.31 1.88 -15.32
C HIS A 133 -7.00 3.26 -15.92
N LEU A 134 -6.12 3.27 -16.93
CA LEU A 134 -5.51 4.45 -17.53
C LEU A 134 -5.53 4.30 -19.05
N SER A 135 -6.44 4.99 -19.75
CA SER A 135 -6.45 5.03 -21.23
C SER A 135 -6.45 3.64 -21.87
N GLY A 136 -7.24 2.71 -21.34
CA GLY A 136 -7.32 1.32 -21.81
C GLY A 136 -6.18 0.39 -21.37
N ARG A 137 -5.26 0.88 -20.53
CA ARG A 137 -4.20 0.08 -19.90
C ARG A 137 -4.46 -0.07 -18.40
N GLN A 138 -3.85 -1.09 -17.80
CA GLN A 138 -3.92 -1.33 -16.37
C GLN A 138 -2.55 -1.14 -15.73
N LEU A 139 -2.52 -0.48 -14.58
CA LEU A 139 -1.38 -0.40 -13.69
C LEU A 139 -1.72 -1.09 -12.38
N ILE A 140 -1.03 -2.19 -12.12
CA ILE A 140 -1.16 -2.98 -10.90
C ILE A 140 -0.28 -2.37 -9.81
N VAL A 141 -0.87 -2.06 -8.66
CA VAL A 141 -0.16 -1.47 -7.52
C VAL A 141 -0.17 -2.42 -6.33
N ARG A 142 1.03 -2.69 -5.83
CA ARG A 142 1.24 -3.33 -4.52
C ARG A 142 1.80 -2.34 -3.51
N VAL A 143 1.59 -2.68 -2.24
CA VAL A 143 2.00 -1.90 -1.07
C VAL A 143 2.74 -2.85 -0.16
N LYS A 144 4.04 -2.66 -0.06
CA LYS A 144 4.93 -3.52 0.70
C LYS A 144 5.06 -3.02 2.13
N MET A 145 4.91 -3.97 3.05
CA MET A 145 4.94 -3.72 4.50
C MET A 145 6.02 -4.53 5.22
N SER A 146 6.80 -5.34 4.49
CA SER A 146 7.83 -6.23 5.04
C SER A 146 8.83 -6.57 3.95
N SER A 147 10.08 -6.82 4.35
CA SER A 147 11.12 -7.33 3.46
C SER A 147 11.16 -8.85 3.30
N ARG A 148 10.24 -9.57 3.95
CA ARG A 148 10.21 -11.05 3.90
C ARG A 148 9.57 -11.55 2.60
N MET A 149 10.13 -12.61 2.02
CA MET A 149 9.62 -13.30 0.82
C MET A 149 9.45 -12.35 -0.38
N GLU A 150 10.44 -11.49 -0.64
CA GLU A 150 10.41 -10.58 -1.79
C GLU A 150 10.72 -11.28 -3.12
N TYR A 151 11.67 -12.23 -3.12
CA TYR A 151 12.15 -12.88 -4.34
C TYR A 151 11.03 -13.54 -5.15
N GLU A 152 10.21 -14.39 -4.51
CA GLU A 152 9.06 -15.06 -5.16
C GLU A 152 8.04 -14.05 -5.69
N ARG A 153 7.79 -12.96 -4.94
CA ARG A 153 6.82 -11.94 -5.34
C ARG A 153 7.29 -11.12 -6.53
N TYR A 154 8.57 -10.76 -6.59
CA TYR A 154 9.10 -10.05 -7.75
C TYR A 154 9.07 -10.94 -8.99
N ARG A 155 9.31 -12.25 -8.87
CA ARG A 155 9.13 -13.18 -10.00
C ARG A 155 7.68 -13.19 -10.49
N GLN A 156 6.71 -13.27 -9.58
CA GLN A 156 5.28 -13.20 -9.94
C GLN A 156 4.89 -11.88 -10.59
N LEU A 157 5.42 -10.75 -10.09
CA LEU A 157 5.17 -9.42 -10.69
C LEU A 157 5.78 -9.29 -12.09
N GLN A 158 6.96 -9.87 -12.32
CA GLN A 158 7.64 -9.86 -13.62
C GLN A 158 6.95 -10.74 -14.67
N THR A 159 6.17 -11.72 -14.25
CA THR A 159 5.38 -12.57 -15.18
C THR A 159 4.03 -11.96 -15.55
N LEU A 160 3.62 -10.86 -14.92
CA LEU A 160 2.37 -10.18 -15.27
C LEU A 160 2.49 -9.58 -16.67
N GLU A 161 1.47 -9.76 -17.49
CA GLU A 161 1.39 -9.09 -18.80
C GLU A 161 1.22 -7.56 -18.65
N HIS A 162 0.72 -7.12 -17.49
CA HIS A 162 0.31 -5.75 -17.23
C HIS A 162 1.41 -5.00 -16.47
N SER A 163 1.49 -3.68 -16.67
CA SER A 163 2.42 -2.84 -15.91
C SER A 163 2.14 -2.96 -14.42
N SER A 164 3.20 -3.09 -13.61
CA SER A 164 3.08 -3.18 -12.17
C SER A 164 4.07 -2.26 -11.47
N MET A 165 3.70 -1.80 -10.27
CA MET A 165 4.58 -1.06 -9.38
C MET A 165 4.35 -1.44 -7.92
N GLU A 166 5.38 -1.24 -7.11
CA GLU A 166 5.32 -1.44 -5.67
C GLU A 166 5.61 -0.13 -4.93
N ILE A 167 4.74 0.21 -3.99
CA ILE A 167 4.94 1.28 -3.02
C ILE A 167 5.52 0.65 -1.75
N ASP A 168 6.79 0.93 -1.48
CA ASP A 168 7.45 0.37 -0.31
C ASP A 168 7.26 1.24 0.94
N LEU A 169 6.48 0.74 1.89
CA LEU A 169 6.20 1.35 3.19
C LEU A 169 6.77 0.55 4.36
N HIS A 170 7.68 -0.40 4.14
CA HIS A 170 8.21 -1.25 5.23
C HIS A 170 8.96 -0.47 6.32
N ARG A 171 9.44 0.74 6.01
CA ARG A 171 10.12 1.64 6.96
C ARG A 171 9.21 2.73 7.52
N LEU A 172 7.94 2.77 7.13
CA LEU A 172 7.00 3.75 7.66
C LEU A 172 6.84 3.50 9.16
N ARG A 173 7.02 4.56 9.97
CA ARG A 173 6.87 4.53 11.42
C ARG A 173 5.79 5.53 11.83
N MET A 174 5.14 5.27 12.95
CA MET A 174 4.31 6.29 13.62
C MET A 174 5.23 7.31 14.24
N VAL A 175 5.10 8.57 13.81
CA VAL A 175 5.87 9.73 14.27
C VAL A 175 4.97 10.62 15.10
#